data_AF-A0A7W1ZTD6-F1
#
_entry.id   AF-A0A7W1ZTD6-F1
#
_cell.length_a   1.000
_cell.length_b   1.000
_cell.length_c   1.000
_cell.angle_alpha   90.00
_cell.angle_beta   90.00
_cell.angle_gamma   90.00
#
_symmetry.space_group_name_H-M   'P 1'
#
loop_
_entity.id
_entity.type
_entity.pdbx_description
1 polymer ?
#
loop_
_entity_poly.entity_id
_entity_poly.type
_entity_poly.pdbx_seq_one_letter_code
_entity_poly.pdbx_strand_id
1 'polypeptide(L)'
;MIGIGIQFCHVVKRQPNGFQIVSKVGLGTDQSVWAEVAYLGLSRKAVDEILEEDRTAVIVDHDDGREYVNSHAVVKNCRCPKLQKQLTAAVDELRDRLHPKNFRR
;
A
#
# COMPACT_ATOMS: atom_id res chain seq x y z
N MET A 1 7.31 20.91 9.34
CA MET A 1 6.75 19.88 8.46
C MET A 1 7.61 18.64 8.61
N ILE A 2 7.12 17.62 9.31
CA ILE A 2 7.78 16.30 9.31
C ILE A 2 7.41 15.71 7.95
N GLY A 3 8.27 15.93 6.96
CA GLY A 3 8.14 15.23 5.69
C GLY A 3 8.29 13.75 6.02
N ILE A 4 7.18 13.00 5.96
CA ILE A 4 7.26 11.55 6.01
C ILE A 4 8.16 11.19 4.83
N GLY A 5 9.37 10.70 5.13
CA GLY A 5 10.37 10.38 4.11
C GLY A 5 9.87 9.18 3.31
N ILE A 6 9.03 9.43 2.31
CA ILE A 6 8.44 8.40 1.46
C ILE A 6 9.17 8.45 0.13
N GLN A 7 9.87 7.37 -0.17
CA GLN A 7 10.48 7.16 -1.47
C GLN A 7 9.53 6.37 -2.35
N PHE A 8 9.07 6.98 -3.43
CA PHE A 8 8.25 6.28 -4.41
C PHE A 8 9.13 5.48 -5.38
N CYS A 9 8.71 4.24 -5.64
CA CYS A 9 9.32 3.36 -6.62
C CYS A 9 8.25 2.63 -7.42
N HIS A 10 8.65 2.01 -8.54
CA HIS A 10 7.74 1.28 -9.41
C HIS A 10 7.95 -0.23 -9.23
N VAL A 11 6.86 -0.95 -9.00
CA VAL A 11 6.83 -2.42 -8.93
C VAL A 11 6.05 -2.98 -10.10
N VAL A 12 6.54 -4.09 -10.65
CA VAL A 12 5.86 -4.80 -11.74
C VAL A 12 5.06 -5.95 -11.16
N LYS A 13 3.73 -5.83 -11.12
CA LYS A 13 2.83 -6.93 -10.78
C LYS A 13 2.55 -7.77 -12.00
N ARG A 14 2.84 -9.07 -11.92
CA ARG A 14 2.45 -10.03 -12.96
C ARG A 14 1.10 -10.62 -12.60
N GLN A 15 0.09 -10.38 -13.43
CA GLN A 15 -1.22 -10.98 -13.27
C GLN A 15 -1.21 -12.45 -13.72
N PRO A 16 -2.17 -13.28 -13.25
CA PRO A 16 -2.27 -14.69 -13.64
C PRO A 16 -2.46 -14.92 -15.15
N ASN A 17 -3.00 -13.93 -15.86
CA ASN A 17 -3.17 -13.94 -17.32
C ASN A 17 -1.88 -13.59 -18.09
N GLY A 18 -0.75 -13.39 -17.40
CA GLY A 18 0.54 -13.04 -18.00
C GLY A 18 0.79 -11.54 -18.21
N PHE A 19 -0.22 -10.69 -18.04
CA PHE A 19 -0.06 -9.23 -18.14
C PHE A 19 0.80 -8.68 -16.99
N GLN A 20 1.62 -7.69 -17.32
CA GLN A 20 2.42 -6.95 -16.34
C GLN A 20 1.81 -5.57 -16.13
N ILE A 21 1.54 -5.23 -14.87
CA ILE A 21 1.07 -3.91 -14.48
C ILE A 21 2.20 -3.25 -13.67
N VAL A 22 2.65 -2.09 -14.13
CA VAL A 22 3.54 -1.24 -13.36
C VAL A 22 2.69 -0.45 -12.38
N SER A 23 3.00 -0.56 -11.08
CA SER A 23 2.31 0.14 -10.02
C SER A 23 3.32 0.95 -9.23
N LYS A 24 2.96 2.18 -8.89
CA LYS A 24 3.77 3.02 -8.02
C LYS A 24 3.47 2.67 -6.57
N VAL A 25 4.51 2.55 -5.76
CA VAL A 25 4.43 2.25 -4.33
C VAL A 25 5.43 3.11 -3.59
N GLY A 26 5.00 3.67 -2.46
CA GLY A 26 5.85 4.43 -1.55
C GLY A 26 6.47 3.53 -0.49
N LEU A 27 7.72 3.81 -0.15
CA LEU A 27 8.43 3.21 0.97
C LEU A 27 8.77 4.29 1.97
N GLY A 28 8.21 4.21 3.17
CA GLY A 28 8.58 5.07 4.28
C GLY A 28 9.94 4.68 4.86
N THR A 29 10.64 5.65 5.43
CA THR A 29 11.90 5.43 6.17
C THR A 29 11.76 4.46 7.35
N ASP A 30 10.55 4.27 7.84
CA ASP A 30 10.15 3.34 8.92
C ASP A 30 9.79 1.93 8.40
N GLN A 31 10.11 1.62 7.14
CA GLN A 31 9.72 0.39 6.45
C GLN A 31 8.19 0.26 6.23
N SER A 32 7.44 1.35 6.33
CA SER A 32 6.05 1.37 5.91
C SER A 32 5.93 1.25 4.39
N VAL A 33 4.99 0.43 3.94
CA VAL A 33 4.67 0.29 2.52
C VAL A 33 3.39 1.08 2.24
N TRP A 34 3.45 1.94 1.23
CA TRP A 34 2.35 2.79 0.79
C TRP A 34 1.92 2.33 -0.59
N ALA A 35 0.70 1.84 -0.70
CA ALA A 35 0.16 1.34 -1.96
C ALA A 35 -0.98 2.24 -2.43
N GLU A 36 -1.10 2.40 -3.74
CA GLU A 36 -2.20 3.13 -4.35
C GLU A 36 -3.54 2.48 -3.94
N VAL A 37 -4.54 3.30 -3.59
CA VAL A 37 -5.89 2.85 -3.21
C VAL A 37 -6.48 1.92 -4.28
N ALA A 38 -6.34 2.31 -5.56
CA ALA A 38 -6.83 1.53 -6.69
C ALA A 38 -6.09 0.19 -6.86
N TYR A 39 -4.79 0.15 -6.55
CA TYR A 39 -4.00 -1.08 -6.60
C TYR A 39 -4.51 -2.12 -5.58
N LEU A 40 -4.93 -1.65 -4.40
CA LEU A 40 -5.51 -2.49 -3.36
C LEU A 40 -7.00 -2.82 -3.60
N GLY A 41 -7.64 -2.23 -4.62
CA GLY A 41 -9.05 -2.41 -4.90
C GLY A 41 -9.96 -1.87 -3.79
N LEU A 42 -9.49 -0.86 -3.05
CA LEU A 42 -10.26 -0.25 -1.96
C LEU A 42 -11.34 0.68 -2.54
N SER A 43 -12.54 0.61 -1.99
CA SER A 43 -13.60 1.57 -2.30
C SER A 43 -13.35 2.89 -1.57
N ARG A 44 -13.95 3.99 -2.05
CA ARG A 44 -13.85 5.29 -1.36
C ARG A 44 -14.28 5.22 0.11
N LYS A 45 -15.37 4.49 0.39
CA LYS A 45 -15.84 4.26 1.75
C LYS A 45 -14.78 3.62 2.65
N ALA A 46 -14.02 2.64 2.14
CA ALA A 46 -12.96 2.01 2.92
C ALA A 46 -11.80 2.97 3.21
N VAL A 47 -11.49 3.88 2.28
CA VAL A 47 -10.48 4.93 2.48
C VAL A 47 -10.96 5.94 3.53
N ASP A 48 -12.22 6.36 3.46
CA ASP A 48 -12.79 7.30 4.43
C ASP A 48 -12.81 6.68 5.85
N GLU A 49 -13.16 5.39 5.99
CA GLU A 49 -13.07 4.67 7.27
C GLU A 49 -11.63 4.62 7.83
N ILE A 50 -10.63 4.44 6.96
CA ILE A 50 -9.21 4.49 7.37
C ILE A 50 -8.83 5.89 7.84
N LEU A 51 -9.28 6.93 7.13
CA LEU A 51 -9.02 8.33 7.47
C LEU A 51 -9.70 8.77 8.79
N GLU A 52 -10.87 8.20 9.10
CA GLU A 52 -11.57 8.45 10.37
C GLU A 52 -10.78 7.90 11.56
N GLU A 53 -10.18 6.71 11.42
CA GLU A 53 -9.38 6.05 12.46
C GLU A 53 -7.95 6.62 12.55
N ASP A 54 -7.32 6.89 11.41
CA ASP A 54 -5.96 7.42 11.31
C ASP A 54 -5.80 8.34 10.09
N ARG A 55 -5.87 9.65 10.32
CA ARG A 55 -5.71 10.67 9.27
C ARG A 55 -4.33 10.67 8.62
N THR A 56 -3.33 10.07 9.26
CA THR A 56 -1.97 9.98 8.71
C THR A 56 -1.77 8.73 7.85
N ALA A 57 -2.75 7.82 7.81
CA ALA A 57 -2.68 6.58 7.04
C ALA A 57 -2.84 6.77 5.53
N VAL A 58 -3.20 7.97 5.06
CA VAL A 58 -3.38 8.28 3.64
C VAL A 58 -2.56 9.50 3.29
N ILE A 59 -1.84 9.42 2.18
CA ILE A 59 -1.15 10.55 1.56
C ILE A 59 -1.68 10.75 0.15
N VAL A 60 -1.70 11.99 -0.29
CA VAL A 60 -1.89 12.32 -1.69
C VAL A 60 -0.52 12.64 -2.26
N ASP A 61 -0.11 11.94 -3.30
CA ASP A 61 1.08 12.33 -4.04
C ASP A 61 0.74 13.53 -4.93
N HIS A 62 1.46 14.62 -4.75
CA HIS A 62 1.22 15.86 -5.49
C HIS A 62 1.67 15.77 -6.94
N ASP A 63 2.56 14.85 -7.28
CA ASP A 63 3.10 14.70 -8.64
C ASP A 63 2.09 14.05 -9.60
N ASP A 64 1.27 13.12 -9.10
CA ASP A 64 0.29 12.37 -9.91
C ASP A 64 -1.15 12.52 -9.44
N GLY A 65 -1.38 13.20 -8.31
CA GLY A 65 -2.70 13.41 -7.70
C GLY A 65 -3.33 12.14 -7.13
N ARG A 66 -2.58 11.04 -6.99
CA ARG A 66 -3.11 9.75 -6.53
C ARG A 66 -3.02 9.62 -5.02
N GLU A 67 -3.98 8.87 -4.47
CA GLU A 67 -4.03 8.54 -3.05
C GLU A 67 -3.28 7.23 -2.79
N TYR A 68 -2.35 7.31 -1.85
CA TYR A 68 -1.61 6.15 -1.34
C TYR A 68 -1.98 5.94 0.12
N VAL A 69 -2.19 4.68 0.46
CA VAL A 69 -2.56 4.28 1.81
C VAL A 69 -1.45 3.45 2.43
N ASN A 70 -1.19 3.71 3.71
CA ASN A 70 -0.29 2.90 4.51
C ASN A 70 -0.91 1.51 4.65
N SER A 71 -0.21 0.52 4.12
CA SER A 71 -0.60 -0.88 4.12
C SER A 71 -0.90 -1.45 5.51
N HIS A 72 -0.17 -1.02 6.55
CA HIS A 72 -0.42 -1.46 7.93
C HIS A 72 -1.74 -0.90 8.46
N ALA A 73 -2.04 0.37 8.18
CA ALA A 73 -3.28 1.00 8.60
C ALA A 73 -4.49 0.35 7.90
N VAL A 74 -4.36 0.03 6.61
CA VAL A 74 -5.37 -0.69 5.84
C VAL A 74 -5.68 -2.06 6.47
N VAL A 75 -4.66 -2.86 6.80
CA VAL A 75 -4.85 -4.18 7.42
C VAL A 75 -5.44 -4.06 8.82
N LYS A 76 -4.98 -3.08 9.61
CA LYS A 76 -5.47 -2.84 10.98
C LYS A 76 -6.94 -2.41 11.01
N ASN A 77 -7.34 -1.54 10.09
CA ASN A 77 -8.68 -0.94 10.07
C ASN A 77 -9.69 -1.74 9.22
N CYS A 78 -9.26 -2.77 8.49
CA CYS A 78 -10.16 -3.59 7.68
C CYS A 78 -11.06 -4.48 8.55
N ARG A 79 -12.33 -4.11 8.67
CA ARG A 79 -13.34 -4.86 9.45
C ARG A 79 -13.83 -6.14 8.78
N CYS A 80 -13.55 -6.34 7.49
CA CYS A 80 -13.94 -7.54 6.74
C CYS A 80 -12.81 -8.58 6.77
N PRO A 81 -12.98 -9.76 7.40
CA PRO A 81 -11.89 -10.74 7.55
C PRO A 81 -11.40 -11.32 6.21
N LYS A 82 -12.29 -11.49 5.22
CA LYS A 82 -11.91 -11.96 3.88
C LYS A 82 -11.03 -10.95 3.16
N LEU A 83 -11.44 -9.68 3.20
CA LEU A 83 -10.69 -8.58 2.57
C LEU A 83 -9.38 -8.34 3.30
N GLN A 84 -9.37 -8.42 4.64
CA GLN A 84 -8.16 -8.30 5.45
C GLN A 84 -7.11 -9.34 5.05
N LYS A 85 -7.48 -10.61 4.90
CA LYS A 85 -6.55 -11.66 4.42
C LYS A 85 -5.99 -11.36 3.02
N GLN A 86 -6.82 -10.89 2.10
CA GLN A 86 -6.38 -10.53 0.74
C GLN A 86 -5.41 -9.35 0.77
N LEU A 87 -5.70 -8.33 1.58
CA LEU A 87 -4.86 -7.16 1.75
C LEU A 87 -3.53 -7.53 2.42
N THR A 88 -3.56 -8.33 3.50
CA THR A 88 -2.33 -8.84 4.14
C THR A 88 -1.45 -9.58 3.14
N ALA A 89 -2.02 -10.50 2.35
CA ALA A 89 -1.25 -11.23 1.34
C ALA A 89 -0.65 -10.30 0.26
N ALA A 90 -1.42 -9.31 -0.21
CA ALA A 90 -0.94 -8.33 -1.19
C ALA A 90 0.17 -7.44 -0.63
N VAL A 91 0.09 -7.10 0.66
CA VAL A 91 1.09 -6.29 1.38
C VAL A 91 2.36 -7.09 1.64
N ASP A 92 2.24 -8.35 2.07
CA ASP A 92 3.40 -9.24 2.22
C ASP A 92 4.11 -9.46 0.87
N GLU A 93 3.37 -9.69 -0.22
CA GLU A 93 3.94 -9.80 -1.56
C GLU A 93 4.69 -8.52 -1.97
N LEU A 94 4.11 -7.34 -1.70
CA LEU A 94 4.77 -6.06 -1.95
C LEU A 94 6.03 -5.91 -1.10
N ARG A 95 5.97 -6.24 0.19
CA ARG A 95 7.12 -6.15 1.10
C ARG A 95 8.24 -7.08 0.64
N ASP A 96 7.94 -8.30 0.23
CA ASP A 96 8.94 -9.26 -0.27
C ASP A 96 9.62 -8.77 -1.54
N ARG A 97 8.88 -8.13 -2.44
CA ARG A 97 9.41 -7.57 -3.69
C ARG A 97 10.23 -6.30 -3.46
N LEU A 98 9.83 -5.47 -2.51
CA LEU A 98 10.50 -4.22 -2.15
C LEU A 98 11.72 -4.46 -1.24
N HIS A 99 11.70 -5.53 -0.45
CA HIS A 99 12.78 -5.95 0.44
C HIS A 99 13.25 -7.40 0.14
N PRO A 100 13.81 -7.69 -1.05
CA PRO A 100 14.25 -9.03 -1.40
C PRO A 100 15.36 -9.60 -0.49
N LYS A 101 15.94 -8.77 0.40
CA LYS A 101 16.99 -9.16 1.35
C LYS A 101 16.53 -9.43 2.80
N ASN A 102 15.25 -9.22 3.15
CA ASN A 102 14.79 -9.37 4.55
C ASN A 102 14.23 -10.76 4.91
N PHE A 103 13.98 -11.66 3.94
CA PHE A 103 13.47 -13.02 4.17
C PHE A 103 14.43 -14.14 3.70
N ARG A 104 15.73 -13.89 3.74
CA ARG A 104 16.74 -14.97 3.74
C ARG A 104 17.64 -14.82 4.96
N ARG A 105 17.19 -15.33 6.10
CA ARG A 105 18.02 -15.99 7.11
C ARG A 105 17.17 -16.98 7.89
#